data_AF-A0A353XW71-F1
#
_entry.id   AF-A0A353XW71-F1
#
_cell.length_a   1.000
_cell.length_b   1.000
_cell.length_c   1.000
_cell.angle_alpha   90.00
_cell.angle_beta   90.00
_cell.angle_gamma   90.00
#
_symmetry.space_group_name_H-M   'P 1'
#
loop_
_entity.id
_entity.type
_entity.pdbx_description
1 polymer ?
#
loop_
_entity_poly.entity_id
_entity_poly.type
_entity_poly.pdbx_seq_one_letter_code
_entity_poly.pdbx_strand_id
1 'polypeptide(L)'
;MVFGFGNKKQHEDAEQASKEDAREQPKPGLLSGLRDKLGRTRSSIAGGLASLLSGRRKIDDELLEELETLLISADVGIDASMRIINDISTQVKRKTLSDPEALQGVLKAELLQILQKATPDERQPASGKPRVILMVGINGAGKTTTIGK
;
A
#
# COMPACT_ATOMS: atom_id res chain seq x y z
N MET A 1 -1.38 -63.72 -35.92
CA MET A 1 -0.31 -63.15 -35.05
C MET A 1 0.47 -62.17 -35.92
N VAL A 2 0.02 -60.92 -36.08
CA VAL A 2 0.24 -59.71 -35.26
C VAL A 2 1.62 -59.06 -35.47
N PHE A 3 1.56 -57.94 -36.22
CA PHE A 3 2.29 -56.66 -36.14
C PHE A 3 3.76 -56.51 -36.56
N GLY A 4 3.95 -55.53 -37.46
CA GLY A 4 5.25 -54.97 -37.87
C GLY A 4 5.69 -53.76 -37.03
N PHE A 5 6.89 -53.25 -37.35
CA PHE A 5 7.45 -52.04 -36.75
C PHE A 5 8.20 -51.23 -37.81
N GLY A 6 7.71 -50.00 -38.03
CA GLY A 6 8.29 -49.00 -38.93
C GLY A 6 9.13 -47.94 -38.21
N ASN A 7 9.97 -47.30 -39.01
CA ASN A 7 10.50 -45.94 -38.94
C ASN A 7 10.63 -45.26 -37.56
N LYS A 8 11.86 -45.17 -37.04
CA LYS A 8 12.18 -44.51 -35.76
C LYS A 8 13.41 -43.59 -35.88
N LYS A 9 13.41 -42.66 -36.86
CA LYS A 9 14.55 -41.74 -37.08
C LYS A 9 14.19 -40.30 -37.49
N GLN A 10 12.98 -39.83 -37.22
CA GLN A 10 12.54 -38.47 -37.58
C GLN A 10 11.83 -37.70 -36.45
N HIS A 11 11.93 -38.14 -35.19
CA HIS A 11 11.23 -37.49 -34.07
C HIS A 11 12.13 -36.75 -33.06
N GLU A 12 13.46 -36.77 -33.21
CA GLU A 12 14.36 -36.19 -32.19
C GLU A 12 14.72 -34.71 -32.44
N ASP A 13 14.54 -34.18 -33.66
CA ASP A 13 14.99 -32.82 -34.00
C ASP A 13 13.88 -31.74 -33.88
N ALA A 14 12.65 -32.11 -33.50
CA ALA A 14 11.51 -31.19 -33.43
C ALA A 14 11.17 -30.71 -32.00
N GLU A 15 11.82 -31.25 -30.97
CA GLU A 15 11.46 -31.00 -29.55
C GLU A 15 12.42 -30.04 -28.82
N GLN A 16 13.41 -29.48 -29.51
CA GLN A 16 14.40 -28.56 -28.92
C GLN A 16 14.18 -27.07 -29.24
N ALA A 17 13.17 -26.71 -30.02
CA ALA A 17 12.95 -25.31 -30.44
C ALA A 17 11.96 -24.49 -29.58
N SER A 18 11.55 -24.98 -28.39
CA SER A 18 10.49 -24.33 -27.58
C SER A 18 10.87 -23.96 -26.14
N LYS A 19 12.16 -23.93 -25.80
CA LYS A 19 12.62 -23.62 -24.41
C LYS A 19 13.47 -22.36 -24.26
N GLU A 20 13.52 -21.47 -25.26
CA GLU A 20 14.40 -20.28 -25.21
C GLU A 20 13.72 -18.91 -25.08
N ASP A 21 12.39 -18.83 -24.86
CA ASP A 21 11.73 -17.52 -24.68
C ASP A 21 10.85 -17.45 -23.42
N ALA A 22 11.22 -18.17 -22.36
CA ALA A 22 10.78 -17.82 -21.01
C ALA A 22 11.64 -16.67 -20.49
N ARG A 23 11.47 -15.48 -21.09
CA ARG A 23 12.02 -14.24 -20.53
C ARG A 23 11.57 -14.15 -19.09
N GLU A 24 12.52 -14.23 -18.18
CA GLU A 24 12.32 -13.95 -16.76
C GLU A 24 11.76 -12.54 -16.65
N GLN A 25 10.44 -12.44 -16.50
CA GLN A 25 9.76 -11.19 -16.17
C GLN A 25 10.44 -10.66 -14.90
N PRO A 26 10.92 -9.40 -14.89
CA PRO A 26 11.59 -8.86 -13.73
C PRO A 26 10.62 -8.93 -12.56
N LYS A 27 11.01 -9.66 -11.50
CA LYS A 27 10.19 -9.78 -10.29
C LYS A 27 9.84 -8.37 -9.82
N PRO A 28 8.55 -8.02 -9.68
CA PRO A 28 8.15 -6.69 -9.26
C PRO A 28 8.87 -6.38 -7.94
N GLY A 29 9.55 -5.23 -7.88
CA GLY A 29 10.27 -4.80 -6.68
C GLY A 29 9.34 -4.74 -5.47
N LEU A 30 9.88 -4.89 -4.26
CA LEU A 30 9.10 -4.91 -3.01
C LEU A 30 8.10 -3.75 -2.89
N LEU A 31 8.47 -2.57 -3.39
CA LEU A 31 7.60 -1.39 -3.44
C LEU A 31 6.44 -1.52 -4.43
N SER A 32 6.63 -2.20 -5.56
CA SER A 32 5.56 -2.48 -6.52
C SER A 32 4.52 -3.39 -5.89
N GLY A 33 4.96 -4.50 -5.28
CA GLY A 33 4.04 -5.42 -4.60
C GLY A 33 3.29 -4.77 -3.43
N LEU A 34 3.91 -3.82 -2.72
CA LEU A 34 3.22 -3.04 -1.69
C LEU A 34 2.19 -2.08 -2.30
N ARG A 35 2.52 -1.39 -3.39
CA ARG A 35 1.59 -0.50 -4.10
C ARG A 35 0.35 -1.24 -4.59
N ASP A 36 0.53 -2.43 -5.16
CA ASP A 36 -0.57 -3.24 -5.67
C ASP A 36 -1.50 -3.68 -4.54
N LYS A 37 -0.94 -4.12 -3.41
CA LYS A 37 -1.72 -4.49 -2.21
C LYS A 37 -2.49 -3.31 -1.60
N LEU A 38 -1.96 -2.10 -1.73
CA LEU A 38 -2.60 -0.87 -1.24
C LEU A 38 -3.52 -0.21 -2.27
N GLY A 39 -3.71 -0.82 -3.45
CA GLY A 39 -4.47 -0.22 -4.55
C GLY A 39 -5.89 0.20 -4.17
N ARG A 40 -6.58 -0.63 -3.36
CA ARG A 40 -7.95 -0.34 -2.90
C ARG A 40 -8.03 0.88 -1.99
N THR A 41 -7.18 0.94 -0.96
CA THR A 41 -7.09 2.08 -0.04
C THR A 41 -6.68 3.35 -0.77
N ARG A 42 -5.71 3.25 -1.68
CA ARG A 42 -5.29 4.38 -2.52
C ARG A 42 -6.45 4.90 -3.36
N SER A 43 -7.22 4.03 -3.99
CA SER A 43 -8.35 4.44 -4.82
C SER A 43 -9.43 5.14 -4.01
N SER A 44 -9.72 4.65 -2.80
CA SER A 44 -10.73 5.26 -1.92
C SER A 44 -10.32 6.66 -1.46
N ILE A 45 -9.10 6.81 -0.92
CA ILE A 45 -8.64 8.09 -0.38
C ILE A 45 -8.30 9.09 -1.49
N ALA A 46 -7.47 8.69 -2.45
CA ALA A 46 -7.02 9.61 -3.51
C ALA A 46 -8.17 9.94 -4.48
N GLY A 47 -9.03 8.97 -4.80
CA GLY A 47 -10.22 9.20 -5.62
C GLY A 47 -11.25 10.08 -4.90
N GLY A 48 -11.52 9.80 -3.62
CA GLY A 48 -12.40 10.63 -2.80
C GLY A 48 -11.89 12.07 -2.72
N LEU A 49 -10.61 12.27 -2.40
CA LEU A 49 -10.02 13.60 -2.33
C LEU A 49 -10.06 14.34 -3.67
N ALA A 50 -9.77 13.67 -4.79
CA ALA A 50 -9.87 14.28 -6.12
C ALA A 50 -11.32 14.72 -6.43
N SER A 51 -12.31 13.92 -6.00
CA SER A 51 -13.73 14.28 -6.13
C SER A 51 -14.08 15.51 -5.29
N LEU A 52 -13.59 15.59 -4.04
CA LEU A 52 -13.83 16.72 -3.16
C LEU A 52 -13.23 18.02 -3.71
N LEU A 53 -12.04 17.93 -4.30
CA LEU A 53 -11.33 19.07 -4.86
C LEU A 53 -11.88 19.51 -6.23
N SER A 54 -12.66 18.67 -6.90
CA SER A 54 -13.20 18.96 -8.23
C SER A 54 -14.20 20.12 -8.17
N GLY A 55 -13.85 21.25 -8.77
CA GLY A 55 -14.70 22.43 -8.85
C GLY A 55 -14.66 23.36 -7.63
N ARG A 56 -13.87 23.04 -6.59
CA ARG A 56 -13.66 23.93 -5.43
C ARG A 56 -12.58 24.97 -5.76
N ARG A 57 -12.84 26.24 -5.44
CA ARG A 57 -11.89 27.36 -5.64
C ARG A 57 -11.12 27.77 -4.39
N LYS A 58 -11.56 27.31 -3.23
CA LYS A 58 -11.02 27.66 -1.91
C LYS A 58 -11.20 26.48 -0.97
N ILE A 59 -10.45 26.51 0.12
CA ILE A 59 -10.63 25.59 1.24
C ILE A 59 -11.57 26.26 2.24
N ASP A 60 -12.82 25.79 2.29
CA ASP A 60 -13.86 26.24 3.23
C ASP A 60 -14.21 25.15 4.25
N ASP A 61 -15.02 25.50 5.23
CA ASP A 61 -15.38 24.60 6.33
C ASP A 61 -16.14 23.35 5.83
N GLU A 62 -16.96 23.49 4.79
CA GLU A 62 -17.66 22.37 4.14
C GLU A 62 -16.68 21.36 3.54
N LEU A 63 -15.65 21.83 2.82
CA LEU A 63 -14.61 20.95 2.29
C LEU A 63 -13.86 20.19 3.42
N LEU A 64 -13.61 20.86 4.55
CA LEU A 64 -12.92 20.24 5.68
C LEU A 64 -13.79 19.17 6.37
N GLU A 65 -15.10 19.39 6.48
CA GLU A 65 -16.06 18.43 7.02
C GLU A 65 -16.21 17.19 6.10
N GLU A 66 -16.28 17.41 4.78
CA GLU A 66 -16.29 16.32 3.80
C GLU A 66 -15.00 15.50 3.85
N LEU A 67 -13.85 16.18 4.01
CA LEU A 67 -12.56 15.52 4.16
C LEU A 67 -12.48 14.70 5.46
N GLU A 68 -13.02 15.20 6.57
CA GLU A 68 -13.10 14.45 7.82
C GLU A 68 -13.91 13.15 7.65
N THR A 69 -15.08 13.26 7.04
CA THR A 69 -15.97 12.13 6.77
C THR A 69 -15.28 11.09 5.88
N LEU A 70 -14.53 11.53 4.87
CA LEU A 70 -13.73 10.66 4.01
C LEU A 70 -12.66 9.90 4.82
N LEU A 71 -11.93 10.58 5.70
CA LEU A 71 -10.88 9.95 6.51
C LEU A 71 -11.45 8.92 7.49
N ILE A 72 -12.56 9.24 8.16
CA ILE A 72 -13.25 8.31 9.06
C ILE A 72 -13.73 7.08 8.30
N SER A 73 -14.32 7.27 7.12
CA SER A 73 -14.81 6.17 6.27
C SER A 73 -13.68 5.30 5.71
N ALA A 74 -12.44 5.81 5.68
CA ALA A 74 -11.25 5.11 5.22
C ALA A 74 -10.47 4.41 6.35
N ASP A 75 -11.11 4.15 7.51
CA ASP A 75 -10.53 3.49 8.68
C ASP A 75 -9.34 4.24 9.32
N VAL A 76 -9.24 5.56 9.13
CA VAL A 76 -8.22 6.39 9.82
C VAL A 76 -8.54 6.55 11.31
N GLY A 77 -9.82 6.50 11.67
CA GLY A 77 -10.32 6.67 13.03
C GLY A 77 -10.57 8.14 13.40
N ILE A 78 -11.41 8.34 14.42
CA ILE A 78 -11.92 9.66 14.82
C ILE A 78 -10.78 10.56 15.31
N ASP A 79 -9.98 10.11 16.27
CA ASP A 79 -8.92 10.92 16.89
C ASP A 79 -7.86 11.39 15.88
N ALA A 80 -7.43 10.50 15.00
CA ALA A 80 -6.45 10.84 13.97
C ALA A 80 -7.04 11.78 12.92
N SER A 81 -8.29 11.57 12.50
CA SER A 81 -8.98 12.44 11.54
C SER A 81 -9.16 13.85 12.10
N MET A 82 -9.71 13.98 13.32
CA MET A 82 -9.86 15.28 13.98
C MET A 82 -8.53 16.02 14.13
N ARG A 83 -7.45 15.30 14.48
CA ARG A 83 -6.11 15.90 14.56
C ARG A 83 -5.69 16.49 13.20
N ILE A 84 -5.79 15.70 12.13
CA ILE A 84 -5.41 16.12 10.77
C ILE A 84 -6.22 17.35 10.35
N ILE A 85 -7.53 17.34 10.56
CA ILE A 85 -8.42 18.45 10.14
C ILE A 85 -8.12 19.73 10.94
N ASN A 86 -7.86 19.63 12.24
CA ASN A 86 -7.46 20.77 13.06
C ASN A 86 -6.13 21.38 12.62
N ASP A 87 -5.14 20.53 12.29
CA ASP A 87 -3.83 20.97 11.81
C ASP A 87 -3.96 21.67 10.43
N ILE A 88 -4.77 21.12 9.52
CA ILE A 88 -5.08 21.75 8.21
C ILE A 88 -5.86 23.06 8.39
N SER A 89 -6.92 23.08 9.20
CA SER A 89 -7.72 24.28 9.48
C SER A 89 -6.86 25.43 10.02
N THR A 90 -5.90 25.10 10.90
CA THR A 90 -4.94 26.06 11.43
C THR A 90 -4.05 26.65 10.33
N GLN A 91 -3.57 25.83 9.39
CA GLN A 91 -2.78 26.30 8.24
C GLN A 91 -3.60 27.20 7.30
N VAL A 92 -4.88 26.89 7.09
CA VAL A 92 -5.79 27.75 6.31
C VAL A 92 -5.99 29.10 7.00
N LYS A 93 -6.27 29.10 8.32
CA LYS A 93 -6.44 30.33 9.12
C LYS A 93 -5.19 31.20 9.12
N ARG A 94 -4.00 30.59 9.10
CA ARG A 94 -2.71 31.29 9.00
C ARG A 94 -2.36 31.75 7.59
N LYS A 95 -3.23 31.52 6.60
CA LYS A 95 -3.01 31.79 5.17
C LYS A 95 -1.76 31.10 4.59
N THR A 96 -1.30 30.03 5.23
CA THR A 96 -0.19 29.20 4.74
C THR A 96 -0.68 28.13 3.78
N LEU A 97 -1.98 27.87 3.74
CA LEU A 97 -2.65 26.97 2.80
C LEU A 97 -3.92 27.64 2.26
N SER A 98 -3.94 27.96 0.98
CA SER A 98 -5.10 28.59 0.32
C SER A 98 -5.52 27.90 -0.98
N ASP A 99 -4.60 27.13 -1.57
CA ASP A 99 -4.82 26.42 -2.82
C ASP A 99 -5.38 25.01 -2.53
N PRO A 100 -6.58 24.67 -3.05
CA PRO A 100 -7.14 23.32 -2.95
C PRO A 100 -6.23 22.25 -3.56
N GLU A 101 -5.46 22.55 -4.61
CA GLU A 101 -4.54 21.56 -5.20
C GLU A 101 -3.39 21.21 -4.25
N ALA A 102 -2.97 22.15 -3.40
CA ALA A 102 -1.96 21.93 -2.37
C ALA A 102 -2.47 21.09 -1.18
N LEU A 103 -3.79 20.94 -1.00
CA LEU A 103 -4.40 20.20 0.12
C LEU A 103 -3.93 18.74 0.17
N GLN A 104 -3.79 18.09 -1.00
CA GLN A 104 -3.30 16.72 -1.07
C GLN A 104 -1.88 16.58 -0.52
N GLY A 105 -1.02 17.56 -0.79
CA GLY A 105 0.35 17.59 -0.28
C GLY A 105 0.39 17.73 1.24
N VAL A 106 -0.43 18.64 1.78
CA VAL A 106 -0.53 18.85 3.23
C VAL A 106 -1.10 17.62 3.93
N LEU A 107 -2.19 17.03 3.42
CA LEU A 107 -2.76 15.79 3.98
C LEU A 107 -1.73 14.67 4.04
N LYS A 108 -0.94 14.49 2.96
CA LYS A 108 0.15 13.50 2.93
C LYS A 108 1.19 13.79 4.01
N ALA A 109 1.55 15.05 4.22
CA ALA A 109 2.52 15.45 5.24
C ALA A 109 2.00 15.13 6.66
N GLU A 110 0.74 15.45 6.95
CA GLU A 110 0.12 15.15 8.25
C GLU A 110 0.06 13.65 8.55
N LEU A 111 -0.37 12.85 7.56
CA LEU A 111 -0.37 11.39 7.66
C LEU A 111 1.04 10.84 7.91
N LEU A 112 2.04 11.36 7.20
CA LEU A 112 3.43 10.96 7.38
C LEU A 112 3.95 11.27 8.79
N GLN A 113 3.61 12.44 9.34
CA GLN A 113 4.01 12.81 10.70
C GLN A 113 3.41 11.87 11.75
N ILE A 114 2.16 11.43 11.59
CA ILE A 114 1.54 10.44 12.47
C ILE A 114 2.35 9.14 12.44
N LEU A 115 2.66 8.64 11.23
CA LEU A 115 3.39 7.38 11.06
C LEU A 115 4.83 7.46 11.59
N GLN A 116 5.52 8.58 11.40
CA GLN A 116 6.88 8.79 11.90
C GLN A 116 6.95 8.73 13.42
N LYS A 117 5.97 9.33 14.12
CA LYS A 117 5.89 9.25 15.59
C LYS A 117 5.57 7.84 16.11
N ALA A 118 4.83 7.06 15.31
CA ALA A 118 4.44 5.70 15.66
C ALA A 118 5.50 4.64 15.30
N THR A 119 6.52 5.00 14.52
CA THR A 119 7.59 4.07 14.13
C THR A 119 8.71 4.15 15.17
N PRO A 120 8.82 3.18 16.10
CA PRO A 120 9.96 3.15 17.00
C PRO A 120 11.25 2.95 16.19
N ASP A 121 12.38 3.45 16.71
CA ASP A 121 13.69 3.07 16.19
C ASP A 121 13.76 1.54 16.10
N GLU A 122 14.31 1.07 14.98
CA GLU A 122 14.54 -0.35 14.77
C GLU A 122 15.38 -0.86 15.94
N ARG A 123 14.74 -1.56 16.89
CA ARG A 123 15.44 -2.14 18.03
C ARG A 123 16.42 -3.14 17.46
N GLN A 124 17.69 -2.75 17.40
CA GLN A 124 18.73 -3.69 17.03
C GLN A 124 18.57 -4.92 17.93
N PRO A 125 18.52 -6.12 17.34
CA PRO A 125 18.36 -7.32 18.13
C PRO A 125 19.51 -7.37 19.14
N ALA A 126 19.18 -7.68 20.41
CA ALA A 126 20.18 -7.83 21.45
C ALA A 126 21.29 -8.79 21.01
N SER A 127 22.54 -8.47 21.34
CA SER A 127 23.68 -9.32 21.04
C SER A 127 23.54 -10.68 21.73
N GLY A 128 23.60 -11.76 20.96
CA GLY A 128 23.50 -13.13 21.49
C GLY A 128 22.65 -14.03 20.59
N LYS A 129 22.86 -15.35 20.69
CA LYS A 129 22.05 -16.36 20.00
C LYS A 129 21.56 -17.40 21.01
N PRO A 130 20.32 -17.91 20.85
CA PRO A 130 19.36 -17.64 19.79
C PRO A 130 18.56 -16.32 19.98
N ARG A 131 18.02 -15.77 18.88
CA ARG A 131 17.02 -14.69 18.94
C ARG A 131 15.64 -15.30 19.19
N VAL A 132 14.99 -14.91 20.29
CA VAL A 132 13.64 -15.36 20.63
C VAL A 132 12.64 -14.27 20.27
N ILE A 133 11.64 -14.59 19.45
CA ILE A 133 10.54 -13.70 19.08
C ILE A 133 9.24 -14.34 19.58
N LEU A 134 8.55 -13.67 20.50
CA LEU A 134 7.25 -14.10 21.01
C LEU A 134 6.13 -13.47 20.17
N MET A 135 5.39 -14.29 19.42
CA MET A 135 4.24 -13.84 18.64
C MET A 135 2.96 -13.92 19.49
N VAL A 136 2.27 -12.80 19.67
CA VAL A 136 1.01 -12.71 20.46
C VAL A 136 -0.15 -12.18 19.61
N GLY A 137 -1.38 -12.54 19.97
CA GLY A 137 -2.61 -12.09 19.29
C GLY A 137 -3.74 -13.11 19.34
N ILE A 138 -4.95 -12.69 18.94
CA ILE A 138 -6.15 -13.54 18.93
C ILE A 138 -6.13 -14.63 17.85
N ASN A 139 -7.05 -15.60 17.93
CA ASN A 139 -7.22 -16.63 16.90
C ASN A 139 -7.65 -15.98 15.57
N GLY A 140 -7.12 -16.47 14.45
CA GLY A 140 -7.42 -15.93 13.12
C GLY A 140 -6.63 -14.68 12.70
N ALA A 141 -5.88 -14.02 13.59
CA ALA A 141 -5.09 -12.82 13.25
C ALA A 141 -3.85 -13.07 12.36
N GLY A 142 -3.66 -14.30 11.86
CA GLY A 142 -2.56 -14.63 10.96
C GLY A 142 -1.21 -14.96 11.61
N LYS A 143 -1.15 -15.17 12.94
CA LYS A 143 0.11 -15.48 13.67
C LYS A 143 0.94 -16.59 13.03
N THR A 144 0.35 -17.75 12.77
CA THR A 144 1.04 -18.91 12.17
C THR A 144 1.50 -18.61 10.74
N THR A 145 0.68 -17.90 9.96
CA THR A 145 1.01 -17.48 8.59
C THR A 145 2.16 -16.48 8.56
N THR A 146 2.22 -15.56 9.52
CA THR A 146 3.30 -14.56 9.65
C THR A 146 4.61 -15.21 10.10
N ILE A 147 4.58 -16.26 10.92
CA ILE A 147 5.80 -17.00 11.32
C ILE A 147 6.45 -17.73 10.13
N GLY A 148 5.65 -18.22 9.18
CA GLY A 148 6.16 -18.95 8.01
C GLY A 148 6.62 -18.07 6.83
N LYS A 149 6.30 -16.76 6.86
CA LYS A 149 6.72 -15.79 5.85
C LYS A 149 8.02 -15.12 6.26
#